data_AF-A0A972DP74-F1
#
_entry.id   AF-A0A972DP74-F1
#
_cell.length_a   1.000
_cell.length_b   1.000
_cell.length_c   1.000
_cell.angle_alpha   90.00
_cell.angle_beta   90.00
_cell.angle_gamma   90.00
#
_symmetry.space_group_name_H-M   'P 1'
#
loop_
_entity.id
_entity.type
_entity.pdbx_description
1 polymer ?
#
loop_
_entity_poly.entity_id
_entity_poly.type
_entity_poly.pdbx_seq_one_letter_code
_entity_poly.pdbx_strand_id
1 'polypeptide(L)'
;MASGLTPREKEVVRLASLGCSREDIAKILKLAPSTIDAHKARAMAKLGTDKAALLTRLALKLKITDQNDRLTPTEQRKSGRKNDGWN
;
A
#
# COMPACT_ATOMS: atom_id res chain seq x y z
N MET A 1 -5.21 -15.53 -9.54
CA MET A 1 -4.43 -14.41 -10.12
C MET A 1 -4.92 -13.13 -9.48
N ALA A 2 -4.07 -12.16 -9.12
CA ALA A 2 -4.49 -10.82 -8.64
C ALA A 2 -5.10 -9.99 -9.81
N SER A 3 -6.10 -10.55 -10.49
CA SER A 3 -6.39 -10.38 -11.92
C SER A 3 -7.15 -9.13 -12.31
N GLY A 4 -7.49 -8.24 -11.37
CA GLY A 4 -8.17 -6.97 -11.67
C GLY A 4 -7.38 -5.72 -11.29
N LEU A 5 -6.34 -5.85 -10.47
CA LEU A 5 -5.58 -4.69 -10.01
C LEU A 5 -4.53 -4.28 -11.05
N THR A 6 -4.53 -2.99 -11.36
CA THR A 6 -3.46 -2.36 -12.14
C THR A 6 -2.15 -2.38 -11.36
N PRO A 7 -0.99 -2.23 -12.03
CA PRO A 7 0.30 -2.18 -11.34
C PRO A 7 0.34 -1.12 -10.22
N ARG A 8 -0.20 0.07 -10.47
CA ARG A 8 -0.20 1.16 -9.49
C ARG A 8 -1.12 0.89 -8.30
N GLU A 9 -2.27 0.26 -8.53
CA GLU A 9 -3.16 -0.17 -7.44
C GLU A 9 -2.47 -1.23 -6.56
N LYS A 10 -1.73 -2.17 -7.15
CA LYS A 10 -0.95 -3.17 -6.38
C LYS A 10 0.12 -2.52 -5.51
N GLU A 11 0.85 -1.53 -6.05
CA GLU A 11 1.86 -0.79 -5.27
C GLU A 11 1.22 -0.08 -4.06
N VAL A 12 0.10 0.61 -4.26
CA VAL A 12 -0.62 1.29 -3.17
C VAL A 12 -1.13 0.28 -2.14
N VAL A 13 -1.70 -0.84 -2.57
CA VAL A 13 -2.18 -1.91 -1.68
C VAL A 13 -1.01 -2.50 -0.86
N ARG A 14 0.13 -2.78 -1.51
CA ARG A 14 1.34 -3.28 -0.84
C ARG A 14 1.82 -2.31 0.24
N LEU A 15 2.06 -1.05 -0.12
CA LEU A 15 2.56 -0.06 0.85
C LEU A 15 1.56 0.19 1.99
N ALA A 16 0.26 0.23 1.69
CA ALA A 16 -0.78 0.31 2.72
C ALA A 16 -0.81 -0.92 3.64
N SER A 17 -0.59 -2.12 3.11
CA SER A 17 -0.49 -3.35 3.92
C SER A 17 0.75 -3.39 4.81
N LEU A 18 1.81 -2.70 4.42
CA LEU A 18 3.02 -2.45 5.24
C LEU A 18 2.80 -1.31 6.27
N GLY A 19 1.57 -0.84 6.43
CA GLY A 19 1.20 0.19 7.39
C GLY A 19 1.57 1.61 6.97
N CYS A 20 1.97 1.86 5.72
CA CYS A 20 2.28 3.22 5.24
C CYS A 20 1.04 4.11 5.28
N SER A 21 1.20 5.35 5.77
CA SER A 21 0.15 6.37 5.69
C SER A 21 -0.05 6.82 4.23
N ARG A 22 -1.16 7.50 3.93
CA ARG A 22 -1.38 8.04 2.57
C ARG A 22 -0.27 9.01 2.18
N GLU A 23 0.26 9.78 3.13
CA GLU A 23 1.35 10.74 2.94
C GLU A 23 2.66 10.02 2.64
N ASP A 24 2.95 8.91 3.34
CA ASP A 24 4.13 8.09 3.07
C ASP A 24 4.09 7.50 1.66
N ILE A 25 2.96 6.92 1.29
CA ILE A 25 2.75 6.33 -0.04
C ILE A 25 2.91 7.40 -1.12
N ALA A 26 2.33 8.58 -0.92
CA ALA A 26 2.44 9.71 -1.84
C ALA A 26 3.89 10.11 -2.07
N LYS A 27 4.69 10.23 -1.01
CA LYS A 27 6.13 10.52 -1.10
C LYS A 27 6.92 9.40 -1.77
N ILE A 28 6.65 8.14 -1.40
CA ILE A 28 7.34 6.97 -1.95
C ILE A 28 7.15 6.89 -3.48
N LEU A 29 5.89 7.03 -3.92
CA LEU A 29 5.50 6.91 -5.33
C LEU A 29 5.64 8.23 -6.12
N LYS A 30 5.99 9.33 -5.45
CA LYS A 30 6.09 10.69 -6.02
C LYS A 30 4.79 11.14 -6.69
N LEU A 31 3.65 10.94 -6.01
CA LEU A 31 2.32 11.31 -6.47
C LEU A 31 1.64 12.22 -5.45
N ALA A 32 0.59 12.92 -5.87
CA ALA A 32 -0.24 13.68 -4.95
C ALA A 32 -1.02 12.74 -4.01
N PRO A 33 -1.26 13.11 -2.73
CA PRO A 33 -2.06 12.30 -1.82
C PRO A 33 -3.46 11.96 -2.35
N SER A 34 -4.11 12.91 -3.04
CA SER A 34 -5.41 12.69 -3.68
C SER A 34 -5.38 11.60 -4.77
N THR A 35 -4.25 11.47 -5.48
CA THR A 35 -4.04 10.39 -6.46
C THR A 35 -3.92 9.03 -5.76
N ILE A 36 -3.25 8.99 -4.59
CA ILE A 36 -3.16 7.77 -3.78
C ILE A 36 -4.55 7.35 -3.28
N ASP A 37 -5.35 8.30 -2.80
CA ASP A 37 -6.72 8.03 -2.35
C ASP A 37 -7.58 7.46 -3.49
N ALA A 38 -7.45 8.01 -4.70
CA ALA A 38 -8.14 7.48 -5.88
C ALA A 38 -7.70 6.05 -6.25
N HIS A 39 -6.40 5.76 -6.24
CA HIS A 39 -5.89 4.40 -6.49
C HIS A 39 -6.33 3.43 -5.40
N LYS A 40 -6.26 3.83 -4.13
CA LYS A 40 -6.69 3.03 -2.99
C LYS A 40 -8.17 2.71 -3.08
N ALA A 41 -9.03 3.69 -3.36
CA ALA A 41 -10.46 3.50 -3.52
C ALA A 41 -10.80 2.53 -4.67
N ARG A 42 -10.16 2.68 -5.84
CA ARG A 42 -10.34 1.77 -6.98
C ARG A 42 -9.88 0.35 -6.66
N ALA A 43 -8.73 0.21 -5.99
CA ALA A 43 -8.24 -1.10 -5.56
C ALA A 43 -9.19 -1.76 -4.57
N MET A 44 -9.65 -1.01 -3.57
CA MET A 44 -10.59 -1.43 -2.54
C MET A 44 -11.94 -1.86 -3.13
N ALA A 45 -12.48 -1.10 -4.08
CA ALA A 45 -13.69 -1.47 -4.82
C ALA A 45 -13.51 -2.78 -5.60
N LYS A 46 -12.38 -2.97 -6.30
CA LYS A 46 -12.06 -4.21 -7.01
C LYS A 46 -11.85 -5.41 -6.09
N LEU A 47 -11.38 -5.16 -4.88
CA LEU A 47 -11.16 -6.17 -3.85
C LEU A 47 -12.41 -6.44 -2.98
N GLY A 48 -13.47 -5.65 -3.16
CA GLY A 48 -14.70 -5.77 -2.38
C GLY A 48 -14.52 -5.45 -0.90
N THR A 49 -13.65 -4.50 -0.56
CA THR A 49 -13.38 -4.11 0.84
C THR A 49 -13.35 -2.60 1.01
N ASP A 50 -13.85 -2.12 2.14
CA ASP A 50 -13.80 -0.72 2.59
C ASP A 50 -12.90 -0.54 3.84
N LYS A 51 -12.42 -1.65 4.43
CA LYS A 51 -11.59 -1.66 5.65
C LYS A 51 -10.12 -1.88 5.35
N ALA A 52 -9.26 -1.11 6.00
CA ALA A 52 -7.80 -1.25 5.88
C ALA A 52 -7.28 -2.61 6.39
N ALA A 53 -7.82 -3.13 7.50
CA ALA A 53 -7.41 -4.44 8.01
C ALA A 53 -7.72 -5.59 7.03
N LEU A 54 -8.89 -5.51 6.38
CA LEU A 54 -9.27 -6.46 5.33
C LEU A 54 -8.39 -6.30 4.09
N LEU A 55 -8.01 -5.07 3.73
CA LEU A 55 -7.07 -4.80 2.65
C LEU A 55 -5.73 -5.52 2.88
N THR A 56 -5.15 -5.43 4.08
CA THR A 56 -3.91 -6.14 4.45
C THR A 56 -4.06 -7.65 4.33
N ARG A 57 -5.15 -8.21 4.88
CA ARG A 57 -5.43 -9.65 4.78
C ARG A 57 -5.57 -10.13 3.32
N LEU A 58 -6.24 -9.33 2.49
CA LEU A 58 -6.40 -9.63 1.06
C LEU A 58 -5.09 -9.49 0.30
N ALA A 59 -4.24 -8.53 0.65
CA ALA A 59 -2.91 -8.38 0.06
C ALA A 59 -2.05 -9.63 0.26
N LEU A 60 -2.06 -10.21 1.47
CA LEU A 60 -1.39 -11.48 1.77
C LEU A 60 -2.00 -12.66 0.99
N LYS A 61 -3.34 -12.78 1.00
CA LYS A 61 -4.04 -13.86 0.28
C LYS A 61 -3.78 -13.83 -1.23
N LEU A 62 -3.67 -12.64 -1.80
CA LEU A 62 -3.41 -12.42 -3.23
C LEU A 62 -1.92 -12.42 -3.59
N LYS A 63 -1.03 -12.63 -2.61
CA LYS A 63 0.43 -12.58 -2.77
C LYS A 63 0.92 -11.26 -3.38
N ILE A 64 0.26 -10.15 -3.03
CA ILE A 64 0.72 -8.79 -3.35
C ILE A 64 1.85 -8.39 -2.40
N THR A 65 1.75 -8.84 -1.16
CA THR A 65 2.77 -8.74 -0.11
C THR A 65 2.91 -10.10 0.54
N ASP A 66 4.02 -10.34 1.22
CA ASP A 66 4.27 -11.53 2.03
C ASP A 66 4.54 -11.12 3.49
N GLN A 67 4.63 -12.09 4.41
CA GLN A 67 4.81 -11.76 5.84
C GLN A 67 6.16 -11.08 6.16
N ASN A 68 7.16 -11.24 5.28
CA ASN A 68 8.52 -10.74 5.44
C ASN A 68 8.78 -9.48 4.59
N ASP A 69 7.80 -9.10 3.77
CA ASP A 69 7.85 -7.92 2.92
C ASP A 69 8.02 -6.68 3.80
N ARG A 70 8.90 -5.81 3.35
CA ARG A 70 9.32 -4.62 4.08
C ARG A 70 9.65 -3.52 3.08
N LEU A 71 9.61 -2.29 3.57
CA LEU A 71 10.05 -1.16 2.75
C LEU A 71 11.53 -1.32 2.41
N THR A 72 11.87 -1.09 1.15
CA THR A 72 13.26 -0.98 0.73
C THR A 72 13.92 0.23 1.41
N PRO A 73 15.26 0.27 1.53
CA PRO A 73 15.97 1.42 2.09
C PRO A 73 15.62 2.73 1.38
N THR A 74 15.30 2.66 0.09
CA THR A 74 14.90 3.85 -0.69
C THR A 74 13.49 4.32 -0.37
N GLU A 75 12.54 3.41 -0.17
CA GLU A 75 11.16 3.72 0.21
C GLU A 75 11.11 4.27 1.64
N GLN A 76 11.88 3.68 2.56
CA GLN A 76 11.99 4.15 3.94
C GLN A 76 12.57 5.56 4.04
N ARG A 77 13.60 5.87 3.24
CA ARG A 77 14.14 7.25 3.14
C ARG A 77 13.11 8.23 2.60
N LYS A 78 12.31 7.83 1.60
CA LYS A 78 11.32 8.70 0.95
C LYS A 78 10.09 8.96 1.83
N SER A 79 9.60 7.98 2.58
CA SER A 79 8.46 8.18 3.48
C SER A 79 8.79 9.21 4.57
N GLY A 80 10.06 9.25 5.00
CA GLY A 80 10.50 10.07 6.11
C GLY A 80 10.10 9.49 7.47
N ARG A 81 9.75 8.20 7.50
CA ARG A 81 9.51 7.43 8.73
C ARG A 81 10.80 7.36 9.54
N LYS A 82 10.87 8.17 10.60
CA LYS A 82 11.91 8.12 11.63
C LYS A 82 11.27 7.50 12.87
N ASN A 83 11.57 6.22 13.13
CA ASN A 83 11.27 5.52 14.39
C ASN A 83 9.82 5.64 14.92
N ASP A 84 8.82 5.40 14.08
CA ASP A 84 7.41 5.40 14.45
C ASP A 84 6.93 4.10 15.13
N GLY A 85 7.86 3.22 15.54
CA GLY A 85 7.58 2.07 16.41
C GLY A 85 6.81 0.91 15.75
N TRP A 86 6.62 0.96 14.43
CA TRP A 86 5.86 -0.02 13.63
C TRP A 86 6.73 -0.84 12.66
N ASN A 87 8.05 -0.93 12.90
CA ASN A 87 8.97 -1.77 12.12
C ASN A 87 9.94 -2.52 13.02
#